data_AF-A0A3B8JKF6-F1
#
_entry.id   AF-A0A3B8JKF6-F1
#
_cell.length_a   1.000
_cell.length_b   1.000
_cell.length_c   1.000
_cell.angle_alpha   90.00
_cell.angle_beta   90.00
_cell.angle_gamma   90.00
#
_symmetry.space_group_name_H-M   'P 1'
#
loop_
_entity.id
_entity.type
_entity.pdbx_description
1 polymer ?
#
loop_
_entity_poly.entity_id
_entity_poly.type
_entity_poly.pdbx_seq_one_letter_code
_entity_poly.pdbx_strand_id
1 'polypeptide(L)' 'MPDQFTYDYAIIRVVPKVEREEFVNVGAIVSCHTKRFLEAR' A
#
# COMPACT_ATOMS: atom_id res chain seq x y z
N MET A 1 19.26 10.91 -16.90
CA MET A 1 18.56 9.71 -16.40
C MET A 1 17.14 10.15 -16.06
N PRO A 2 16.08 9.39 -16.38
CA PRO A 2 14.74 9.75 -15.92
C PRO A 2 14.77 9.89 -14.40
N ASP A 3 14.12 10.92 -13.86
CA ASP A 3 14.07 11.16 -12.42
C ASP A 3 13.50 9.92 -11.72
N GLN A 4 14.37 9.17 -11.03
CA GLN A 4 13.98 8.02 -10.23
C GLN A 4 13.48 8.53 -8.88
N PHE A 5 12.17 8.45 -8.68
CA PHE A 5 11.54 8.69 -7.39
C PHE A 5 11.29 7.35 -6.70
N THR A 6 11.70 7.25 -5.43
CA THR A 6 11.35 6.11 -4.58
C THR A 6 9.93 6.28 -4.06
N TYR A 7 9.16 5.19 -4.09
CA TYR A 7 7.85 5.10 -3.50
C TYR A 7 7.84 4.00 -2.46
N ASP A 8 7.33 4.32 -1.28
CA ASP A 8 7.00 3.34 -0.25
C ASP A 8 5.52 2.99 -0.37
N TYR A 9 5.17 1.75 -0.06
CA TYR A 9 3.77 1.33 -0.06
C TYR A 9 3.46 0.37 1.09
N ALA A 10 2.20 0.38 1.51
CA ALA A 10 1.65 -0.57 2.46
C ALA A 10 0.32 -1.12 1.91
N ILE A 11 0.14 -2.42 2.01
CA ILE A 11 -1.12 -3.08 1.60
C ILE A 11 -2.06 -3.15 2.80
N ILE A 12 -3.29 -2.69 2.62
CA ILE A 12 -4.35 -2.86 3.59
C ILE A 12 -4.98 -4.24 3.37
N ARG A 13 -4.91 -5.08 4.40
CA ARG A 13 -5.42 -6.44 4.36
C ARG A 13 -6.53 -6.63 5.38
N VAL A 14 -7.63 -7.19 4.94
CA VAL A 14 -8.73 -7.66 5.79
C VAL A 14 -8.60 -9.17 5.96
N VAL A 15 -8.87 -9.63 7.18
CA VAL A 15 -8.92 -11.04 7.56
C VAL A 15 -10.35 -11.32 8.01
N PRO A 16 -11.27 -11.70 7.10
CA PRO A 16 -12.68 -11.87 7.45
C PRO A 16 -12.88 -13.03 8.42
N LYS A 17 -12.08 -14.10 8.28
CA LYS A 17 -12.07 -15.23 9.19
C LYS A 17 -10.67 -15.78 9.41
N VAL A 18 -10.12 -15.52 10.60
CA VAL A 18 -8.76 -15.92 10.99
C VAL A 18 -8.59 -17.44 10.99
N GLU A 19 -9.55 -18.18 11.54
CA GLU A 19 -9.52 -19.65 11.66
C GLU A 19 -9.39 -20.38 10.31
N ARG A 20 -9.85 -19.73 9.24
CA ARG A 20 -9.81 -20.23 7.87
C ARG A 20 -8.63 -19.69 7.07
N GLU A 21 -7.78 -18.90 7.71
CA GLU A 21 -6.64 -18.23 7.07
C GLU A 21 -7.09 -17.40 5.85
N GLU A 22 -8.24 -16.73 5.97
CA GLU A 22 -8.74 -15.86 4.90
C GLU A 22 -7.96 -14.54 4.87
N PHE A 23 -7.42 -14.17 3.71
CA PHE A 23 -6.67 -12.93 3.54
C PHE A 23 -7.11 -12.22 2.27
N VAL A 24 -7.61 -10.99 2.40
CA VAL A 24 -8.06 -10.17 1.27
C VAL A 24 -7.35 -8.82 1.31
N ASN A 25 -6.60 -8.50 0.25
CA ASN A 25 -6.05 -7.16 0.07
C ASN A 25 -7.18 -6.25 -0.44
N VAL A 26 -7.49 -5.19 0.31
CA VAL A 26 -8.63 -4.30 0.02
C VAL A 26 -8.21 -2.89 -0.36
N GLY A 27 -6.93 -2.57 -0.21
CA GLY A 27 -6.41 -1.27 -0.58
C GLY A 27 -4.90 -1.18 -0.47
N ALA A 28 -4.36 -0.05 -0.89
CA ALA A 28 -2.95 0.26 -0.79
C ALA A 28 -2.76 1.74 -0.39
N ILE A 29 -1.77 1.97 0.46
CA ILE A 29 -1.24 3.29 0.76
C ILE A 29 0.05 3.44 -0.02
N VAL A 30 0.21 4.54 -0.75
CA VAL A 30 1.42 4.86 -1.52
C VAL A 30 1.95 6.22 -1.09
N SER A 31 3.25 6.30 -0.81
CA SER A 31 3.92 7.51 -0.36
C SER A 31 5.17 7.77 -1.20
N CYS A 32 5.45 9.05 -1.48
CA CYS A 32 6.73 9.50 -2.03
C CYS A 32 7.17 10.77 -1.33
N HIS A 33 8.25 10.67 -0.54
CA HIS A 33 8.78 11.81 0.22
C HIS A 33 9.22 12.96 -0.69
N THR A 34 9.97 12.66 -1.76
CA THR A 34 10.49 13.67 -2.70
C THR A 34 9.38 14.46 -3.39
N LYS A 35 8.23 13.82 -3.65
CA LYS A 35 7.07 14.48 -4.28
C LYS A 35 6.08 15.04 -3.27
N ARG A 36 6.29 14.84 -1.96
CA ARG A 36 5.29 15.12 -0.91
C ARG A 36 3.93 14.51 -1.24
N PHE A 37 3.95 13.32 -1.85
CA PHE A 37 2.76 12.61 -2.31
C PHE A 37 2.38 11.53 -1.31
N LEU A 38 1.08 11.46 -0.99
CA LEU A 38 0.48 10.42 -0.16
C LEU A 38 -0.95 10.16 -0.66
N GLU A 39 -1.26 8.91 -0.96
CA GLU A 39 -2.59 8.49 -1.41
C GLU A 39 -2.96 7.13 -0.80
N ALA A 40 -4.26 6.92 -0.56
CA ALA A 40 -4.83 5.64 -0.19
C ALA A 40 -6.04 5.34 -1.09
N ARG A 41 -6.13 4.11 -1.61
CA ARG A 41 -7.27 3.59 -2.38
C ARG A 41 -7.55 2.15 -2.04
#